data_AF-A0A7S4IUC7-F1
#
_entry.id   AF-A0A7S4IUC7-F1
#
_cell.length_a   1.000
_cell.length_b   1.000
_cell.length_c   1.000
_cell.angle_alpha   90.00
_cell.angle_beta   90.00
_cell.angle_gamma   90.00
#
_symmetry.space_group_name_H-M   'P 1'
#
loop_
_entity.id
_entity.type
_entity.pdbx_description
1 polymer ?
#
loop_
_entity_poly.entity_id
_entity_poly.type
_entity_poly.pdbx_seq_one_letter_code
_entity_poly.pdbx_strand_id
1 'polypeptide(L)'
;GYHDTVRTLVFTGRPCRIRKNPYVMDWEENRAEEMKATLVAGKLPYTVDEGKGWTADERKAATPWLMGQVAGAIHEIKPAEAIVQEMMSGAVSILRANAARCAPASKL
;
A
#
# COMPACT_ATOMS: atom_id res chain seq x y z
N GLY A 1 -9.41 -2.64 -5.70
CA GLY A 1 -10.32 -1.93 -4.78
C GLY A 1 -9.53 -1.16 -3.72
N TYR A 2 -10.14 -0.14 -3.10
CA TYR A 2 -9.47 0.73 -2.10
C TYR A 2 -9.09 0.01 -0.78
N HIS A 3 -9.69 -1.16 -0.51
CA HIS A 3 -9.47 -1.95 0.70
C HIS A 3 -8.58 -3.18 0.48
N ASP A 4 -7.92 -3.28 -0.68
CA ASP A 4 -7.11 -4.45 -1.07
C ASP A 4 -5.65 -4.35 -0.61
N THR A 5 -5.36 -3.43 0.30
CA THR A 5 -4.03 -3.27 0.90
C THR A 5 -4.07 -3.47 2.41
N VAL A 6 -2.96 -3.96 2.96
CA VAL A 6 -2.77 -4.22 4.39
C VAL A 6 -1.46 -3.60 4.84
N ARG A 7 -1.42 -3.16 6.11
CA ARG A 7 -0.21 -2.68 6.77
C ARG A 7 0.38 -3.85 7.54
N THR A 8 1.64 -4.20 7.30
CA THR A 8 2.29 -5.36 7.90
C THR A 8 3.71 -5.07 8.38
N LEU A 9 4.21 -5.90 9.30
CA LEU A 9 5.59 -5.90 9.79
C LEU A 9 6.43 -7.06 9.23
N VAL A 10 5.82 -8.00 8.50
CA VAL A 10 6.39 -9.30 8.09
C VAL A 10 7.73 -9.19 7.37
N PHE A 11 7.89 -8.16 6.53
CA PHE A 11 9.05 -8.06 5.63
C PHE A 11 10.19 -7.19 6.16
N THR A 12 9.91 -6.13 6.92
CA THR A 12 10.94 -5.16 7.33
C THR A 12 11.02 -4.95 8.83
N GLY A 13 10.11 -5.56 9.61
CA GLY A 13 9.94 -5.29 11.04
C GLY A 13 9.39 -3.89 11.32
N ARG A 14 9.22 -3.06 10.28
CA ARG A 14 8.62 -1.74 10.32
C ARG A 14 7.33 -1.75 9.51
N PRO A 15 6.38 -0.87 9.84
CA PRO A 15 5.10 -0.89 9.15
C PRO A 15 5.25 -0.48 7.68
N CYS A 16 5.04 -1.43 6.77
CA CYS A 16 4.93 -1.19 5.34
C CYS A 16 3.51 -1.50 4.86
N ARG A 17 3.07 -0.87 3.77
CA ARG A 17 1.77 -1.16 3.15
C ARG A 17 1.96 -1.91 1.85
N ILE A 18 1.26 -3.03 1.73
CA ILE A 18 1.34 -3.93 0.59
C ILE A 18 -0.05 -4.38 0.15
N ARG A 19 -0.14 -4.95 -1.05
CA ARG A 19 -1.34 -5.65 -1.51
C ARG A 19 -1.62 -6.85 -0.60
N LYS A 20 -2.90 -7.06 -0.27
CA LYS A 20 -3.35 -8.28 0.39
C LYS A 20 -2.98 -9.51 -0.43
N ASN A 21 -2.52 -10.52 0.26
CA ASN A 21 -1.98 -11.76 -0.26
C ASN A 21 -2.25 -12.84 0.80
N PRO A 22 -2.68 -14.06 0.42
CA PRO A 22 -2.88 -15.17 1.35
C PRO A 22 -1.75 -15.33 2.38
N TYR A 23 -0.48 -15.25 1.97
CA TYR A 23 0.67 -15.38 2.88
C TYR A 23 0.69 -14.31 3.96
N VAL A 24 0.43 -13.06 3.58
CA VAL A 24 0.47 -11.93 4.52
C VAL A 24 -0.75 -11.92 5.41
N MET A 25 -1.92 -12.27 4.85
CA MET A 25 -3.15 -12.39 5.63
C MET A 25 -3.03 -13.48 6.70
N ASP A 26 -2.40 -14.61 6.38
CA ASP A 26 -2.13 -15.67 7.37
C ASP A 26 -1.26 -15.17 8.53
N TRP A 27 -0.22 -14.39 8.22
CA TRP A 27 0.63 -13.76 9.24
C TRP A 27 -0.12 -12.78 10.14
N GLU A 28 -1.00 -11.95 9.56
CA GLU A 28 -1.76 -10.93 10.30
C GLU A 28 -2.95 -11.52 11.08
N GLU A 29 -3.58 -12.59 10.58
CA GLU A 29 -4.80 -13.16 11.18
C GLU A 29 -4.51 -14.37 12.09
N ASN A 30 -3.67 -15.30 11.65
CA ASN A 30 -3.47 -16.58 12.35
C ASN A 30 -2.17 -16.64 13.15
N ARG A 31 -1.12 -15.90 12.72
CA ARG A 31 0.24 -15.99 13.29
C ARG A 31 0.71 -14.69 13.96
N ALA A 32 -0.21 -13.84 14.38
CA ALA A 32 0.11 -12.54 14.96
C ALA A 32 1.01 -12.63 16.23
N GLU A 33 0.81 -13.64 17.07
CA GLU A 33 1.64 -13.84 18.27
C GLU A 33 3.05 -14.36 17.93
N GLU A 34 3.16 -15.27 16.95
CA GLU A 34 4.45 -15.73 16.42
C GLU A 34 5.22 -14.56 15.78
N MET A 35 4.51 -13.67 15.09
CA MET A 35 5.08 -12.48 14.48
C MET A 35 5.74 -11.60 15.56
N LYS A 36 5.02 -11.30 16.65
CA LYS A 36 5.56 -10.50 17.76
C LYS A 36 6.79 -11.16 18.38
N ALA A 37 6.73 -12.46 18.66
CA ALA A 37 7.86 -13.19 19.25
C ALA A 37 9.11 -13.15 18.34
N THR A 38 8.91 -13.34 17.03
CA THR A 38 9.97 -13.32 16.03
C THR A 38 10.61 -11.92 15.91
N LEU A 39 9.78 -10.88 15.93
CA LEU A 39 10.24 -9.48 15.89
C LEU A 39 11.00 -9.08 17.17
N VAL A 40 10.56 -9.53 18.35
CA VAL A 40 11.29 -9.32 19.61
C VAL A 40 12.64 -10.04 19.59
N ALA A 41 12.71 -11.22 18.98
CA ALA A 41 13.96 -11.96 18.79
C ALA A 41 14.90 -11.33 17.72
N GLY A 42 14.50 -10.20 17.11
CA GLY A 42 15.29 -9.51 16.10
C GLY A 42 15.32 -10.20 14.73
N LYS A 43 14.40 -11.14 14.48
CA LYS A 43 14.28 -11.85 13.20
C LYS A 43 13.06 -11.36 12.43
N LEU A 44 13.12 -11.45 11.10
CA LEU A 44 12.00 -11.08 10.25
C LEU A 44 11.14 -12.32 9.96
N PRO A 45 9.81 -12.26 10.16
CA PRO A 45 8.89 -13.36 9.85
C PRO A 45 9.12 -13.97 8.45
N TYR A 46 9.30 -13.11 7.44
CA TYR A 46 9.62 -13.53 6.07
C TYR A 46 10.90 -14.38 5.99
N THR A 47 11.99 -13.92 6.60
CA THR A 47 13.29 -14.61 6.54
C THR A 47 13.28 -15.96 7.28
N VAL A 48 12.48 -16.07 8.34
CA VAL A 48 12.33 -17.31 9.10
C VAL A 48 11.61 -18.36 8.26
N ASP A 49 10.54 -17.98 7.55
CA ASP A 49 9.82 -18.91 6.67
C ASP A 49 10.62 -19.23 5.39
N GLU A 50 11.29 -18.24 4.78
CA GLU A 50 12.14 -18.46 3.60
C GLU A 50 13.25 -19.48 3.90
N GLY A 51 13.83 -19.43 5.10
CA GLY A 51 14.83 -20.38 5.59
C GLY A 51 14.33 -21.82 5.75
N LYS A 52 13.02 -22.07 5.69
CA LYS A 52 12.42 -23.43 5.73
C LYS A 52 12.46 -24.14 4.37
N GLY A 53 12.92 -23.47 3.31
CA GLY A 53 13.10 -24.07 1.99
C GLY A 53 11.87 -23.96 1.10
N TRP A 54 11.47 -22.73 0.78
CA TRP A 54 10.34 -22.47 -0.11
C TRP A 54 10.54 -22.98 -1.54
N THR A 55 9.46 -23.50 -2.10
CA THR A 55 9.30 -23.72 -3.54
C THR A 55 9.23 -22.39 -4.29
N ALA A 56 9.43 -22.45 -5.62
CA ALA A 56 9.35 -21.27 -6.47
C ALA A 56 7.96 -20.59 -6.42
N ASP A 57 6.89 -21.37 -6.25
CA ASP A 57 5.53 -20.86 -6.21
C ASP A 57 5.20 -20.21 -4.86
N GLU A 58 5.70 -20.75 -3.74
CA GLU A 58 5.59 -20.10 -2.42
C GLU A 58 6.32 -18.75 -2.41
N ARG A 59 7.49 -18.68 -3.04
CA ARG A 59 8.24 -17.41 -3.14
C ARG A 59 7.49 -16.36 -3.95
N LYS A 60 6.87 -16.76 -5.06
CA LYS A 60 5.99 -15.88 -5.84
C LYS A 60 4.79 -15.44 -5.01
N ALA A 61 4.14 -16.39 -4.33
CA ALA A 61 3.00 -16.10 -3.47
C ALA A 61 3.38 -15.08 -2.39
N ALA A 62 4.53 -15.23 -1.72
CA ALA A 62 5.00 -14.33 -0.66
C ALA A 62 5.59 -13.00 -1.13
N THR A 63 5.56 -12.69 -2.43
CA THR A 63 6.17 -11.47 -2.98
C THR A 63 5.51 -10.21 -2.40
N PRO A 64 6.28 -9.27 -1.83
CA PRO A 64 5.74 -8.02 -1.30
C PRO A 64 5.42 -7.03 -2.43
N TRP A 65 4.15 -6.93 -2.80
CA TRP A 65 3.67 -5.91 -3.74
C TRP A 65 3.38 -4.60 -3.00
N LEU A 66 4.38 -3.71 -2.94
CA LEU A 66 4.26 -2.41 -2.28
C LEU A 66 3.28 -1.50 -3.05
N MET A 67 2.22 -1.07 -2.37
CA MET A 67 1.23 -0.15 -2.94
C MET A 67 0.40 0.54 -1.86
N GLY A 68 -0.12 1.73 -2.19
CA GLY A 68 -0.97 2.51 -1.29
C GLY A 68 -2.47 2.30 -1.51
N GLN A 69 -3.27 2.95 -0.64
CA GLN A 69 -4.71 3.22 -0.76
C GLN A 69 -5.21 3.46 -2.19
N VAL A 70 -4.51 4.40 -2.80
CA VAL A 70 -4.84 5.03 -4.07
C VAL A 70 -4.71 4.08 -5.26
N ALA A 71 -4.10 2.90 -5.10
CA ALA A 71 -4.10 1.88 -6.15
C ALA A 71 -5.52 1.48 -6.59
N GLY A 72 -6.53 1.63 -5.71
CA GLY A 72 -7.93 1.42 -6.06
C GLY A 72 -8.52 2.44 -7.05
N ALA A 73 -7.89 3.62 -7.21
CA ALA A 73 -8.28 4.68 -8.14
C ALA A 73 -7.63 4.56 -9.51
N ILE A 74 -6.67 3.65 -9.68
CA ILE A 74 -5.91 3.48 -10.92
C ILE A 74 -6.62 2.42 -11.77
N HIS A 75 -7.12 2.82 -12.93
CA HIS A 75 -7.89 1.96 -13.83
C HIS A 75 -7.20 1.71 -15.18
N GLU A 76 -6.10 2.42 -15.46
CA GLU A 76 -5.42 2.36 -16.75
C GLU A 76 -3.92 2.65 -16.59
N ILE A 77 -3.14 2.19 -17.58
CA ILE A 77 -1.68 2.38 -17.63
C ILE A 77 -1.40 3.47 -18.65
N LYS A 78 -0.88 4.60 -18.17
CA LYS A 78 -0.53 5.78 -18.99
C LYS A 78 0.97 6.01 -19.03
N PRO A 79 1.50 6.65 -20.09
CA PRO A 79 2.85 7.17 -20.07
C PRO A 79 3.01 8.25 -19.00
N ALA A 80 4.21 8.37 -18.43
CA ALA A 80 4.47 9.26 -17.29
C ALA A 80 4.10 10.73 -17.57
N GLU A 81 4.32 11.21 -18.79
CA GLU A 81 3.95 12.57 -19.21
C GLU A 81 2.44 12.82 -19.07
N ALA A 82 1.62 11.90 -19.59
CA ALA A 82 0.17 12.04 -19.55
C ALA A 82 -0.37 12.03 -18.12
N ILE A 83 0.21 11.22 -17.24
CA ILE A 83 -0.15 11.18 -15.81
C ILE A 83 0.06 12.57 -15.18
N VAL A 84 1.23 13.17 -15.37
CA VAL A 84 1.55 14.48 -14.78
C VAL A 84 0.67 15.58 -15.37
N GLN A 85 0.45 15.58 -16.69
CA GLN A 85 -0.42 16.55 -17.34
C GLN A 85 -1.86 16.47 -16.85
N GLU A 86 -2.42 15.27 -16.70
CA GLU A 86 -3.77 15.05 -16.16
C GLU A 86 -3.86 15.49 -14.70
N MET A 87 -2.87 15.15 -13.87
CA MET A 87 -2.82 15.59 -12.46
C MET A 87 -2.87 17.11 -12.35
N MET A 88 -2.06 17.81 -13.16
CA MET A 88 -1.97 19.27 -13.10
C MET A 88 -3.20 19.95 -13.69
N SER A 89 -3.67 19.51 -14.86
CA SER A 89 -4.87 20.08 -15.49
C SER A 89 -6.13 19.84 -14.65
N GLY A 90 -6.28 18.65 -14.07
CA GLY A 90 -7.35 18.31 -13.13
C GLY A 90 -7.31 19.19 -11.88
N ALA A 91 -6.13 19.37 -11.27
CA ALA A 91 -5.97 20.26 -10.11
C ALA A 91 -6.35 21.71 -10.42
N VAL A 92 -5.89 22.28 -11.55
CA VAL A 92 -6.22 23.64 -11.97
C VAL A 92 -7.74 23.79 -12.20
N SER A 93 -8.35 22.81 -12.86
CA SER A 93 -9.80 22.80 -13.11
C SER A 93 -10.60 22.84 -11.80
N ILE A 94 -10.28 21.95 -10.85
CA ILE A 94 -10.94 21.86 -9.55
C ILE A 94 -10.73 23.14 -8.74
N LEU A 95 -9.51 23.69 -8.70
CA LEU A 95 -9.21 24.91 -7.96
C LEU A 95 -10.00 26.11 -8.49
N ARG A 96 -10.08 26.29 -9.82
CA ARG A 96 -10.87 27.36 -10.43
C ARG A 96 -12.35 27.20 -10.16
N ALA A 97 -12.88 25.98 -10.32
CA ALA A 97 -14.28 25.68 -10.07
C ALA A 97 -14.66 25.95 -8.60
N ASN A 98 -13.81 25.55 -7.65
CA ASN A 98 -14.07 25.77 -6.23
C ASN A 98 -13.91 27.23 -5.82
N ALA A 99 -12.93 27.95 -6.38
CA ALA A 99 -12.78 29.39 -6.14
C ALA A 99 -14.03 30.18 -6.54
N ALA A 100 -14.68 29.82 -7.65
CA ALA A 100 -15.94 30.43 -8.07
C ALA A 100 -17.13 30.13 -7.13
N ARG A 101 -17.05 29.02 -6.37
CA ARG A 101 -18.10 28.61 -5.42
C ARG A 101 -17.90 29.20 -4.02
N CYS A 102 -16.75 29.81 -3.75
CA CYS A 102 -16.47 30.46 -2.49
C CYS A 102 -16.68 31.98 -2.62
N ALA A 103 -17.69 32.53 -1.93
CA ALA A 103 -17.84 33.98 -1.81
C ALA A 103 -16.74 34.54 -0.89
N PRO A 104 -16.12 35.70 -1.19
CA PRO A 104 -15.21 36.33 -0.26
C PRO A 104 -15.98 36.71 1.02
N ALA A 105 -15.50 36.28 2.18
CA ALA A 105 -16.01 36.76 3.44
C ALA A 105 -15.74 38.28 3.52
N SER A 106 -16.81 39.07 3.52
CA SER A 106 -16.73 40.53 3.65
C SER A 106 -15.99 40.86 4.95
N LYS A 107 -14.87 41.57 4.85
CA LYS A 107 -14.18 42.11 6.03
C LYS A 107 -15.02 43.29 6.54
N LEU A 108 -15.58 43.14 7.74
CA LEU A 108 -16.10 44.24 8.56
C LEU A 108 -14.95 45.12 9.05
#